data_AF-A0A8S9A4K3-F1
#
_entry.id   AF-A0A8S9A4K3-F1
#
_cell.length_a   1.000
_cell.length_b   1.000
_cell.length_c   1.000
_cell.angle_alpha   90.00
_cell.angle_beta   90.00
_cell.angle_gamma   90.00
#
_symmetry.space_group_name_H-M   'P 1'
#
loop_
_entity.id
_entity.type
_entity.pdbx_description
1 polymer ?
#
loop_
_entity_poly.entity_id
_entity_poly.type
_entity_poly.pdbx_seq_one_letter_code
_entity_poly.pdbx_strand_id
1 'polypeptide(L)'
;MRAQADAQIFAIAANRANPTWTLPQMLWLRDAEPESFARVARLYLAKDWLRARFTGTWETDSIDALGTLMLDAASVRWSQTLCDLIGRWARIASGKRASTPARFRRQTETAPASGASGRRRTARRHPPCRGRSRHRARRW
;
A
#
# COMPACT_ATOMS: atom_id res chain seq x y z
N MET A 1 25.73 11.68 -13.13
CA MET A 1 24.79 11.50 -11.99
C MET A 1 23.79 10.36 -12.22
N ARG A 2 22.93 10.38 -13.27
CA ARG A 2 21.95 9.31 -13.55
C ARG A 2 22.58 7.92 -13.77
N ALA A 3 23.61 7.81 -14.61
CA ALA A 3 24.26 6.53 -14.90
C ALA A 3 24.87 5.84 -13.65
N GLN A 4 25.36 6.62 -12.69
CA GLN A 4 25.90 6.10 -11.44
C GLN A 4 24.79 5.60 -10.50
N ALA A 5 23.68 6.34 -10.41
CA ALA A 5 22.50 5.90 -9.68
C ALA A 5 21.91 4.61 -10.29
N ASP A 6 21.85 4.52 -11.62
CA ASP A 6 21.34 3.33 -12.32
C ASP A 6 22.21 2.09 -12.05
N ALA A 7 23.53 2.22 -12.07
CA ALA A 7 24.45 1.14 -11.74
C ALA A 7 24.29 0.67 -10.28
N GLN A 8 24.14 1.62 -9.35
CA GLN A 8 23.90 1.32 -7.93
C GLN A 8 22.56 0.63 -7.70
N ILE A 9 21.48 1.12 -8.34
CA ILE A 9 20.15 0.51 -8.28
C ILE A 9 20.21 -0.92 -8.81
N PHE A 10 20.86 -1.14 -9.96
CA PHE A 10 20.98 -2.47 -10.53
C PHE A 10 21.77 -3.42 -9.62
N ALA A 11 22.88 -2.94 -9.04
CA ALA A 11 23.73 -3.74 -8.15
C ALA A 11 22.99 -4.20 -6.88
N ILE A 12 22.06 -3.39 -6.35
CA ILE A 12 21.36 -3.68 -5.09
C ILE A 12 20.00 -4.35 -5.33
N ALA A 13 19.19 -3.82 -6.24
CA ALA A 13 17.81 -4.26 -6.47
C ALA A 13 17.67 -5.32 -7.59
N ALA A 14 18.77 -5.69 -8.24
CA ALA A 14 18.84 -6.66 -9.35
C ALA A 14 17.93 -6.32 -10.56
N ASN A 15 17.45 -5.08 -10.66
CA ASN A 15 16.53 -4.61 -11.69
C ASN A 15 16.97 -3.24 -12.21
N ARG A 16 16.78 -3.01 -13.51
CA ARG A 16 17.10 -1.71 -14.13
C ARG A 16 16.02 -0.68 -13.78
N ALA A 17 16.47 0.53 -13.43
CA ALA A 17 15.57 1.66 -13.21
C ALA A 17 14.82 2.01 -14.49
N ASN A 18 13.51 2.23 -14.35
CA ASN A 18 12.60 2.63 -15.41
C ASN A 18 11.39 3.35 -14.74
N PRO A 19 10.59 4.13 -15.48
CA PRO A 19 9.52 4.93 -14.88
C PRO A 19 8.32 4.11 -14.37
N THR A 20 8.26 2.80 -14.66
CA THR A 20 7.18 1.93 -14.16
C THR A 20 7.44 1.47 -12.72
N TRP A 21 8.67 1.64 -12.22
CA TRP A 21 9.02 1.29 -10.84
C TRP A 21 8.73 2.42 -9.85
N THR A 22 8.53 2.05 -8.58
CA THR A 22 8.14 3.00 -7.53
C THR A 22 9.23 4.01 -7.18
N LEU A 23 10.50 3.59 -7.10
CA LEU A 23 11.60 4.50 -6.75
C LEU A 23 11.69 5.71 -7.70
N PRO A 24 11.71 5.57 -9.04
CA PRO A 24 11.68 6.70 -9.96
C PRO A 24 10.44 7.60 -9.83
N GLN A 25 9.27 7.02 -9.55
CA GLN A 25 8.05 7.81 -9.32
C GLN A 25 8.14 8.64 -8.04
N MET A 26 8.70 8.08 -6.97
CA MET A 26 8.92 8.82 -5.71
C MET A 26 9.98 9.90 -5.84
N LEU A 27 11.04 9.67 -6.62
CA LEU A 27 12.03 10.70 -6.97
C LEU A 27 11.37 11.86 -7.72
N TRP A 28 10.56 11.54 -8.72
CA TRP A 28 9.81 12.56 -9.45
C TRP A 28 8.85 13.32 -8.53
N LEU A 29 8.11 12.62 -7.66
CA LEU A 29 7.17 13.25 -6.73
C LEU A 29 7.87 14.23 -5.78
N ARG A 30 9.05 13.85 -5.27
CA ARG A 30 9.88 14.75 -4.44
C ARG A 30 10.27 16.02 -5.19
N ASP A 31 10.68 15.89 -6.45
CA ASP A 31 11.23 17.00 -7.23
C ASP A 31 10.12 17.89 -7.84
N ALA A 32 9.01 17.29 -8.26
CA ALA A 32 7.91 17.99 -8.94
C ALA A 32 6.80 18.46 -7.99
N GLU A 33 6.51 17.70 -6.92
CA GLU A 33 5.47 18.02 -5.95
C GLU A 33 5.96 17.85 -4.50
N PRO A 34 6.92 18.66 -4.04
CA PRO A 34 7.56 18.50 -2.74
C PRO A 34 6.58 18.59 -1.57
N GLU A 35 5.52 19.40 -1.67
CA GLU A 35 4.47 19.48 -0.65
C GLU A 35 3.66 18.19 -0.54
N SER A 36 3.30 17.57 -1.68
CA SER A 36 2.65 16.27 -1.71
C SER A 36 3.56 15.21 -1.12
N PHE A 37 4.84 15.19 -1.52
CA PHE A 37 5.85 14.26 -1.03
C PHE A 37 6.03 14.36 0.50
N ALA A 38 6.06 15.59 1.05
CA ALA A 38 6.18 15.82 2.49
C ALA A 38 5.01 15.26 3.31
N ARG A 39 3.82 15.13 2.72
CA ARG A 39 2.63 14.54 3.38
C ARG A 39 2.62 13.01 3.35
N VAL A 40 3.51 12.36 2.60
CA VAL A 40 3.47 10.90 2.42
C VAL A 40 3.89 10.18 3.70
N ALA A 41 2.92 9.59 4.40
CA ALA A 41 3.16 8.86 5.65
C ALA A 41 3.46 7.37 5.45
N ARG A 42 2.87 6.75 4.42
CA ARG A 42 3.01 5.32 4.10
C ARG A 42 2.97 5.10 2.59
N LEU A 43 3.78 4.17 2.11
CA LEU A 43 3.67 3.61 0.77
C LEU A 43 2.90 2.29 0.85
N TYR A 44 1.98 2.10 -0.09
CA TYR A 44 1.34 0.83 -0.35
C TYR A 44 1.42 0.52 -1.84
N LEU A 45 1.65 -0.74 -2.16
CA LEU A 45 1.33 -1.26 -3.48
C LEU A 45 -0.17 -1.53 -3.54
N ALA A 46 -0.77 -1.51 -4.73
CA ALA A 46 -2.23 -1.55 -4.90
C ALA A 46 -2.88 -2.71 -4.13
N LYS A 47 -2.29 -3.91 -4.19
CA LYS A 47 -2.78 -5.07 -3.44
C LYS A 47 -2.62 -4.93 -1.92
N ASP A 48 -1.54 -4.29 -1.46
CA ASP A 48 -1.22 -4.18 -0.04
C ASP A 48 -2.10 -3.14 0.62
N TRP A 49 -2.48 -2.09 -0.12
CA TRP A 49 -3.48 -1.14 0.32
C TRP A 49 -4.80 -1.87 0.57
N LEU A 50 -5.28 -2.66 -0.39
CA LEU A 50 -6.52 -3.41 -0.26
C LEU A 50 -6.46 -4.36 0.95
N ARG A 51 -5.39 -5.14 1.08
CA ARG A 51 -5.15 -6.03 2.22
C ARG A 51 -5.20 -5.27 3.55
N ALA A 52 -4.52 -4.13 3.63
CA ALA A 52 -4.51 -3.28 4.84
C ALA A 52 -5.89 -2.74 5.22
N ARG A 53 -6.79 -2.52 4.25
CA ARG A 53 -8.19 -2.14 4.54
C ARG A 53 -8.97 -3.24 5.27
N PHE A 54 -8.59 -4.51 5.09
CA PHE A 54 -9.22 -5.64 5.76
C PHE A 54 -8.51 -6.07 7.04
N THR A 55 -7.18 -6.02 7.06
CA THR A 55 -6.37 -6.55 8.18
C THR A 55 -5.90 -5.48 9.16
N GLY A 56 -5.92 -4.20 8.77
CA GLY A 56 -5.30 -3.11 9.53
C GLY A 56 -3.77 -3.17 9.59
N THR A 57 -3.13 -4.12 8.90
CA THR A 57 -1.67 -4.30 8.93
C THR A 57 -0.97 -3.51 7.82
N TRP A 58 0.32 -3.21 8.01
CA TRP A 58 1.17 -2.53 7.03
C TRP A 58 2.36 -3.41 6.68
N GLU A 59 2.22 -4.16 5.60
CA GLU A 59 3.17 -5.19 5.17
C GLU A 59 3.11 -5.34 3.64
N THR A 60 4.14 -5.94 3.07
CA THR A 60 4.26 -6.26 1.65
C THR A 60 5.08 -7.54 1.52
N ASP A 61 4.89 -8.31 0.47
CA ASP A 61 5.73 -9.49 0.22
C ASP A 61 7.06 -9.11 -0.42
N SER A 62 8.01 -10.04 -0.40
CA SER A 62 9.36 -9.81 -0.90
C SER A 62 9.45 -9.53 -2.39
N ILE A 63 8.56 -10.09 -3.22
CA ILE A 63 8.60 -9.92 -4.68
C ILE A 63 8.11 -8.52 -5.03
N ASP A 64 6.98 -8.13 -4.46
CA ASP A 64 6.42 -6.80 -4.61
C ASP A 64 7.34 -5.70 -4.01
N ALA A 65 7.97 -5.98 -2.87
CA ALA A 65 8.99 -5.09 -2.31
C ALA A 65 10.21 -4.95 -3.23
N LEU A 66 10.68 -6.03 -3.87
CA LEU A 66 11.76 -5.96 -4.85
C LEU A 66 11.38 -5.07 -6.04
N GLY A 67 10.12 -5.17 -6.49
CA GLY A 67 9.54 -4.31 -7.52
C GLY A 67 9.45 -2.82 -7.17
N THR A 68 9.76 -2.41 -5.94
CA THR A 68 9.85 -0.99 -5.60
C THR A 68 11.20 -0.36 -6.00
N LEU A 69 12.22 -1.19 -6.26
CA LEU A 69 13.63 -0.80 -6.32
C LEU A 69 14.15 -0.12 -5.04
N MET A 70 13.56 -0.42 -3.89
CA MET A 70 14.02 0.05 -2.59
C MET A 70 14.49 -1.10 -1.68
N LEU A 71 14.41 -2.34 -2.17
CA LEU A 71 14.85 -3.55 -1.48
C LEU A 71 16.23 -3.98 -1.99
N ASP A 72 17.08 -4.44 -1.08
CA ASP A 72 18.26 -5.23 -1.41
C ASP A 72 17.85 -6.68 -1.73
N ALA A 73 18.11 -7.08 -2.98
CA ALA A 73 17.75 -8.39 -3.50
C ALA A 73 18.46 -9.55 -2.78
N ALA A 74 19.70 -9.34 -2.32
CA ALA A 74 20.50 -10.37 -1.68
C ALA A 74 20.06 -10.60 -0.22
N SER A 75 19.81 -9.51 0.52
CA SER A 75 19.45 -9.60 1.94
C SER A 75 17.94 -9.70 2.19
N VAL A 76 17.11 -9.35 1.20
CA VAL A 76 15.65 -9.25 1.28
C VAL A 76 15.23 -8.29 2.41
N ARG A 77 15.92 -7.15 2.48
CA ARG A 77 15.67 -6.06 3.43
C ARG A 77 15.61 -4.74 2.68
N TRP A 78 14.92 -3.77 3.25
CA TRP A 78 14.93 -2.41 2.72
C TRP A 78 16.37 -1.90 2.69
N SER A 79 16.80 -1.43 1.52
CA SER A 79 18.13 -0.87 1.33
C SER A 79 18.09 0.59 1.77
N GLN A 80 18.80 0.90 2.86
CA GLN A 80 18.94 2.29 3.29
C GLN A 80 19.55 3.14 2.17
N THR A 81 20.55 2.60 1.47
CA THR A 81 21.21 3.23 0.33
C THR A 81 20.24 3.61 -0.80
N LEU A 82 19.30 2.73 -1.16
CA LEU A 82 18.30 3.03 -2.20
C LEU A 82 17.20 3.97 -1.68
N CYS A 83 16.74 3.78 -0.44
CA CYS A 83 15.78 4.66 0.22
C CYS A 83 16.32 6.09 0.42
N ASP A 84 17.63 6.26 0.59
CA ASP A 84 18.24 7.59 0.75
C ASP A 84 18.23 8.39 -0.57
N LEU A 85 18.13 7.72 -1.72
CA LEU A 85 18.03 8.39 -3.02
C LEU A 85 16.81 9.32 -3.09
N ILE A 86 15.70 8.98 -2.39
CA ILE A 86 14.49 9.81 -2.33
C ILE A 86 14.52 10.87 -1.22
N GLY A 87 15.66 11.08 -0.55
CA GLY A 87 15.83 12.20 0.41
C GLY A 87 15.43 11.87 1.86
N ARG A 88 15.77 10.66 2.34
CA ARG A 88 15.51 10.17 3.71
C ARG A 88 14.03 10.11 4.11
N TRP A 89 13.33 9.13 3.54
CA TRP A 89 12.02 8.72 4.08
C TRP A 89 12.21 7.67 5.19
N ALA A 90 12.52 8.13 6.41
CA ALA A 90 12.92 7.32 7.57
C ALA A 90 11.86 6.32 8.11
N ARG A 91 10.66 6.23 7.52
CA ARG A 91 9.55 5.45 8.07
C ARG A 91 9.31 4.09 7.39
N ILE A 92 9.80 3.89 6.17
CA ILE A 92 9.70 2.59 5.48
C ILE A 92 10.85 1.66 5.88
N ALA A 93 12.06 2.22 6.03
CA ALA A 93 13.30 1.46 6.18
C ALA A 93 13.64 1.04 7.62
N SER A 94 12.76 1.25 8.60
CA SER A 94 13.04 0.88 10.00
C SER A 94 13.03 -0.65 10.20
N GLY A 95 14.09 -1.32 9.75
CA GLY A 95 14.54 -2.65 10.17
C GLY A 95 13.65 -3.85 9.86
N LYS A 96 12.46 -3.66 9.27
CA LYS A 96 11.53 -4.76 9.00
C LYS A 96 11.96 -5.53 7.75
N ARG A 97 12.12 -6.84 7.88
CA ARG A 97 12.22 -7.76 6.74
C ARG A 97 10.96 -7.59 5.89
N ALA A 98 11.08 -7.50 4.56
CA ALA A 98 9.91 -7.66 3.70
C ALA A 98 9.29 -9.02 4.05
N SER A 99 8.07 -9.03 4.57
CA SER A 99 7.47 -10.24 5.12
C SER A 99 7.36 -11.28 4.01
N THR A 100 7.82 -12.51 4.25
CA THR A 100 7.37 -13.67 3.45
C THR A 100 5.84 -13.66 3.47
N PRO A 101 5.12 -14.00 2.38
CA PRO A 101 3.66 -14.02 2.42
C PRO A 101 3.23 -14.85 3.63
N ALA A 102 2.55 -14.19 4.58
CA ALA A 102 1.88 -14.88 5.65
C ALA A 102 0.94 -15.85 4.96
N ARG A 103 1.28 -17.15 5.01
CA ARG A 103 0.41 -18.25 4.58
C ARG A 103 -0.98 -17.90 5.07
N PHE A 104 -1.92 -17.69 4.14
CA PHE A 104 -3.29 -17.27 4.44
C PHE A 104 -3.83 -18.14 5.56
N ARG A 105 -3.77 -17.63 6.80
CA ARG A 105 -4.35 -18.32 7.94
C ARG A 105 -5.83 -18.14 7.70
N ARG A 106 -6.47 -19.20 7.17
CA ARG A 106 -7.93 -19.29 7.12
C ARG A 106 -8.42 -18.98 8.53
N GLN A 107 -8.91 -17.76 8.75
CA GLN A 107 -9.77 -17.48 9.88
C GLN A 107 -11.11 -18.12 9.52
N THR A 108 -11.19 -19.43 9.70
CA THR A 108 -12.46 -20.12 9.93
C THR A 108 -12.41 -20.62 11.36
N GLU A 109 -12.32 -19.69 12.30
CA GLU A 109 -12.80 -19.91 13.66
C GLU A 109 -14.04 -19.04 13.80
N THR A 110 -15.17 -19.71 13.55
CA THR A 110 -16.49 -19.32 13.99
C THR A 110 -16.44 -18.94 15.46
N ALA A 111 -16.78 -17.69 15.79
CA ALA A 111 -17.20 -17.36 17.14
C ALA A 111 -18.43 -18.21 17.49
N PRO A 112 -18.48 -18.91 18.63
CA PRO A 112 -19.71 -19.53 19.09
C PRO A 112 -20.69 -18.40 19.46
N ALA A 113 -21.71 -18.20 18.63
CA ALA A 113 -22.87 -17.43 19.02
C ALA A 113 -23.71 -18.27 19.99
N SER A 114 -23.40 -18.21 21.27
CA SER A 114 -24.27 -18.68 22.34
C SER A 114 -25.09 -17.51 22.88
N GLY A 115 -26.42 -17.69 22.92
CA GLY A 115 -27.32 -16.88 23.73
C GLY A 115 -28.36 -16.06 22.97
N ALA A 116 -29.40 -16.74 22.48
CA ALA A 116 -30.63 -16.11 22.05
C ALA A 116 -31.40 -15.48 23.23
N SER A 117 -31.93 -14.26 23.06
CA SER A 117 -33.23 -13.94 23.65
C SER A 117 -34.00 -12.99 22.72
N GLY A 118 -35.20 -13.42 22.36
CA GLY A 118 -36.02 -12.80 21.32
C GLY A 118 -36.60 -11.46 21.73
N ARG A 119 -36.53 -10.49 20.82
CA ARG A 119 -37.55 -9.44 20.69
C ARG A 119 -37.90 -9.28 19.22
N ARG A 120 -39.11 -9.70 18.86
CA ARG A 120 -39.74 -9.38 17.57
C ARG A 120 -39.84 -7.85 17.47
N ARG A 121 -38.99 -7.20 16.68
CA ARG A 121 -39.24 -5.82 16.23
C ARG A 121 -40.17 -5.90 15.04
N THR A 122 -41.40 -5.44 15.25
CA THR A 122 -42.39 -5.20 14.22
C THR A 122 -41.81 -4.27 13.15
N ALA A 123 -41.93 -4.69 11.89
CA ALA A 123 -41.56 -3.89 10.74
C ALA A 123 -42.42 -2.61 10.71
N ARG A 124 -41.81 -1.46 11.04
CA ARG A 124 -42.41 -0.16 10.73
C ARG A 124 -42.31 0.03 9.22
N ARG A 125 -43.47 -0.01 8.56
CA ARG A 125 -43.65 0.33 7.15
C ARG A 125 -43.23 1.80 6.94
N HIS A 126 -42.24 2.04 6.10
CA HIS A 126 -41.92 3.37 5.58
C HIS A 126 -42.96 3.77 4.52
N PRO A 127 -43.47 5.01 4.52
CA PRO A 127 -44.31 5.51 3.44
C PRO A 127 -43.48 5.78 2.17
N PRO A 128 -44.09 5.73 0.97
CA PRO A 128 -43.37 5.79 -0.30
C PRO A 128 -42.82 7.20 -0.59
N CYS A 129 -41.52 7.26 -0.88
CA CYS A 129 -40.85 8.47 -1.38
C CYS A 129 -41.37 8.81 -2.78
N ARG A 130 -42.11 9.91 -2.90
CA ARG A 130 -42.51 10.49 -4.19
C ARG A 130 -41.28 11.03 -4.92
N GLY A 131 -41.14 10.65 -6.18
CA GLY A 131 -40.03 11.03 -7.03
C GLY A 131 -39.95 12.53 -7.32
N ARG A 132 -38.73 13.02 -7.46
CA ARG A 132 -38.38 14.14 -8.33
C ARG A 132 -37.13 13.76 -9.12
N SER A 133 -37.29 13.73 -10.44
CA SER A 133 -36.23 13.75 -11.42
C SER A 133 -35.50 15.09 -11.37
N ARG A 134 -34.17 15.07 -11.57
CA ARG A 134 -33.47 15.85 -12.61
C ARG A 134 -31.95 15.66 -12.56
N HIS A 135 -31.43 15.39 -13.75
CA HIS A 135 -30.05 15.42 -14.23
C HIS A 135 -29.07 16.39 -13.54
N ARG A 136 -27.83 15.94 -13.33
CA ARG A 136 -26.69 16.30 -14.21
C ARG A 136 -25.43 15.51 -13.84
N ALA A 137 -24.88 14.81 -14.83
CA ALA A 137 -23.52 14.34 -14.83
C ALA A 137 -22.56 15.54 -14.84
N ARG A 138 -21.54 15.53 -13.98
CA ARG A 138 -20.31 16.30 -14.18
C ARG A 138 -19.17 15.30 -14.20
N ARG A 139 -18.49 15.27 -15.36
CA ARG A 139 -17.21 14.61 -15.58
C ARG A 139 -16.16 15.31 -14.73
N TRP A 140 -15.31 14.53 -14.07
CA TRP A 140 -13.89 14.78 -13.87
C TRP A 140 -13.21 13.42 -13.90
#